data_AF-A0A9E0IRG1-F1
#
_entry.id   AF-A0A9E0IRG1-F1
#
_cell.length_a   1.000
_cell.length_b   1.000
_cell.length_c   1.000
_cell.angle_alpha   90.00
_cell.angle_beta   90.00
_cell.angle_gamma   90.00
#
_symmetry.space_group_name_H-M   'P 1'
#
loop_
_entity.id
_entity.type
_entity.pdbx_description
1 polymer ?
#
loop_
_entity_poly.entity_id
_entity_poly.type
_entity_poly.pdbx_seq_one_letter_code
_entity_poly.pdbx_strand_id
1 'polypeptide(L)'
;MRLVAVLASFLIAACGGDDAGEGVDASGRVDARLGVDAADAAQGAADADPTQVPLPGFGTITGQCGVIGAAELDGSTPLWFQGQLDFGGDRYDDPAERPLLTPAGLEVLTDGNAGGSSVYSEVFAMEWLARCELASLVKSENEVVYDDPMAKKIDILVELDGRKVGVSVTRAMTFPLGQPYQPAAATTLFERKLDDLQLATTQVSAGDRWSKQMLAVLAYDDQHAEVAMQAWAGLDAQTRDDTLLVVAVTGGDDTFIYTDM
;
A
#
# COMPACT_ATOMS: atom_id res chain seq x y z
N MET A 1 -26.12 -25.06 6.97
CA MET A 1 -26.83 -24.23 5.97
C MET A 1 -27.87 -23.39 6.69
N ARG A 2 -27.52 -22.15 7.04
CA ARG A 2 -28.46 -21.17 7.59
C ARG A 2 -28.34 -19.90 6.76
N LEU A 3 -29.39 -19.69 5.98
CA LEU A 3 -29.65 -18.51 5.15
C LEU A 3 -30.14 -17.41 6.10
N VAL A 4 -29.49 -16.24 6.11
CA VAL A 4 -30.02 -15.03 6.77
C VAL A 4 -30.17 -13.98 5.68
N ALA A 5 -31.43 -13.69 5.35
CA ALA A 5 -31.83 -12.61 4.46
C ALA A 5 -31.91 -11.30 5.27
N VAL A 6 -31.25 -10.25 4.79
CA VAL A 6 -31.37 -8.89 5.32
C VAL A 6 -32.37 -8.13 4.45
N LEU A 7 -33.48 -7.73 5.07
CA LEU A 7 -34.55 -6.94 4.45
C LEU A 7 -34.16 -5.45 4.49
N ALA A 8 -34.21 -4.79 3.33
CA ALA A 8 -34.09 -3.35 3.20
C ALA A 8 -35.37 -2.64 3.71
N SER A 9 -35.22 -1.46 4.31
CA SER A 9 -36.33 -0.54 4.55
C SER A 9 -35.91 0.88 4.24
N PHE A 10 -36.50 1.39 3.15
CA PHE A 10 -36.53 2.80 2.77
C PHE A 10 -37.49 3.55 3.71
N LEU A 11 -37.10 4.71 4.23
CA LEU A 11 -38.03 5.72 4.73
C LEU A 11 -37.74 7.06 4.03
N ILE A 12 -38.71 7.48 3.22
CA ILE A 12 -38.82 8.81 2.62
C ILE A 12 -39.54 9.70 3.63
N ALA A 13 -38.97 10.86 3.95
CA ALA A 13 -39.67 11.93 4.65
C ALA A 13 -39.62 13.20 3.79
N ALA A 14 -40.78 13.61 3.30
CA ALA A 14 -41.03 14.88 2.64
C ALA A 14 -42.04 15.67 3.47
N CYS A 15 -41.74 16.93 3.77
CA CYS A 15 -42.69 17.94 4.20
C CYS A 15 -42.31 19.27 3.55
N GLY A 16 -43.24 19.85 2.79
CA GLY A 16 -43.14 21.19 2.21
C GLY A 16 -43.78 22.26 3.10
N GLY A 17 -43.73 23.51 2.62
CA GLY A 17 -44.45 24.65 3.18
C GLY A 17 -43.86 25.99 2.72
N ASP A 18 -44.45 26.56 1.68
CA ASP A 18 -44.30 27.95 1.21
C ASP A 18 -44.75 28.98 2.25
N ASP A 19 -44.14 30.18 2.28
CA ASP A 19 -44.90 31.43 2.38
C ASP A 19 -44.08 32.68 1.95
N ALA A 20 -44.77 33.61 1.29
CA ALA A 20 -44.34 34.91 0.75
C ALA A 20 -44.00 35.94 1.87
N GLY A 21 -43.44 37.15 1.71
CA GLY A 21 -43.18 38.11 0.62
C GLY A 21 -42.94 39.51 1.26
N GLU A 22 -42.47 40.49 0.47
CA GLU A 22 -42.30 41.95 0.76
C GLU A 22 -41.18 42.36 1.75
N GLY A 23 -40.38 43.42 1.60
CA GLY A 23 -40.31 44.56 0.67
C GLY A 23 -39.92 45.86 1.43
N VAL A 24 -38.93 46.62 0.91
CA VAL A 24 -38.52 48.03 1.24
C VAL A 24 -37.89 48.24 2.65
N ASP A 25 -36.90 49.10 2.93
CA ASP A 25 -36.48 50.38 2.34
C ASP A 25 -35.03 50.77 2.76
N ALA A 26 -34.49 51.75 2.05
CA ALA A 26 -33.13 52.26 2.09
C ALA A 26 -32.87 53.35 3.15
N SER A 27 -31.58 53.54 3.42
CA SER A 27 -30.90 54.74 3.92
C SER A 27 -30.86 55.01 5.43
N GLY A 28 -29.64 55.08 5.95
CA GLY A 28 -29.35 55.50 7.32
C GLY A 28 -27.86 55.46 7.63
N ARG A 29 -27.11 56.45 7.14
CA ARG A 29 -25.74 56.73 7.58
C ARG A 29 -25.77 57.11 9.07
N VAL A 30 -24.92 56.48 9.88
CA VAL A 30 -24.53 57.00 11.20
C VAL A 30 -23.02 56.86 11.35
N ASP A 31 -22.37 58.00 11.54
CA ASP A 31 -20.95 58.15 11.81
C ASP A 31 -20.61 57.83 13.28
N ALA A 32 -19.42 57.24 13.44
CA ALA A 32 -18.48 57.36 14.55
C ALA A 32 -18.92 56.96 15.98
N ARG A 33 -18.24 55.92 16.53
CA ARG A 33 -17.18 56.07 17.56
C ARG A 33 -16.62 54.73 18.03
N LEU A 34 -15.30 54.61 17.88
CA LEU A 34 -14.29 54.07 18.80
C LEU A 34 -14.66 52.90 19.73
N GLY A 35 -13.97 51.77 19.51
CA GLY A 35 -13.79 50.70 20.49
C GLY A 35 -12.79 49.66 19.99
N VAL A 36 -11.56 49.67 20.54
CA VAL A 36 -10.82 48.50 21.10
C VAL A 36 -11.46 47.13 20.77
N ASP A 37 -10.79 46.14 20.18
CA ASP A 37 -9.49 45.58 20.51
C ASP A 37 -8.92 44.77 19.35
N ALA A 38 -7.59 44.73 19.27
CA ALA A 38 -6.84 43.83 18.41
C ALA A 38 -7.07 42.39 18.86
N ALA A 39 -7.93 41.66 18.13
CA ALA A 39 -7.98 40.21 18.19
C ALA A 39 -7.09 39.65 17.08
N ASP A 40 -5.92 39.24 17.53
CA ASP A 40 -4.93 38.39 16.90
C ASP A 40 -5.63 37.19 16.21
N ALA A 41 -5.78 37.25 14.88
CA ALA A 41 -6.21 36.11 14.09
C ALA A 41 -5.00 35.21 13.87
N ALA A 42 -4.58 34.53 14.94
CA ALA A 42 -3.74 33.35 14.84
C ALA A 42 -4.52 32.33 14.02
N GLN A 43 -4.19 32.23 12.74
CA GLN A 43 -4.50 31.07 11.92
C GLN A 43 -3.85 29.89 12.63
N GLY A 44 -4.66 29.16 13.39
CA GLY A 44 -4.30 27.82 13.85
C GLY A 44 -3.98 27.02 12.60
N ALA A 45 -2.70 26.73 12.41
CA ALA A 45 -2.31 25.57 11.63
C ALA A 45 -3.09 24.41 12.25
N ALA A 46 -4.08 23.90 11.52
CA ALA A 46 -4.71 22.65 11.89
C ALA A 46 -3.56 21.65 11.99
N ASP A 47 -3.32 21.13 13.20
CA ASP A 47 -2.47 19.97 13.42
C ASP A 47 -2.94 18.91 12.44
N ALA A 48 -2.17 18.71 11.35
CA ALA A 48 -2.40 17.61 10.44
C ALA A 48 -2.29 16.34 11.28
N ASP A 49 -3.38 15.59 11.34
CA ASP A 49 -3.43 14.32 12.03
C ASP A 49 -2.30 13.44 11.45
N PRO A 50 -1.30 13.02 12.26
CA PRO A 50 -0.20 12.20 11.77
C PRO A 50 -0.65 10.81 11.28
N THR A 51 -1.95 10.51 11.32
CA THR A 51 -2.54 9.25 10.84
C THR A 51 -3.15 9.31 9.44
N GLN A 52 -3.06 10.44 8.71
CA GLN A 52 -3.62 10.50 7.36
C GLN A 52 -2.72 9.82 6.32
N VAL A 53 -2.99 8.52 6.09
CA VAL A 53 -2.46 7.74 4.97
C VAL A 53 -3.41 7.79 3.75
N PRO A 54 -2.90 7.63 2.52
CA PRO A 54 -1.49 7.45 2.18
C PRO A 54 -0.68 8.76 2.25
N LEU A 55 0.60 8.65 2.62
CA LEU A 55 1.55 9.74 2.56
C LEU A 55 1.82 10.18 1.10
N PRO A 56 2.13 11.46 0.85
CA PRO A 56 2.51 11.94 -0.48
C PRO A 56 3.83 11.30 -0.96
N GLY A 57 4.02 11.25 -2.28
CA GLY A 57 5.21 10.70 -2.92
C GLY A 57 5.03 10.58 -4.43
N PHE A 58 5.94 9.89 -5.12
CA PHE A 58 5.82 9.63 -6.56
C PHE A 58 4.64 8.69 -6.87
N GLY A 59 3.78 9.07 -7.81
CA GLY A 59 2.52 8.37 -8.07
C GLY A 59 1.48 8.52 -6.96
N THR A 60 0.24 8.13 -7.25
CA THR A 60 -0.92 8.23 -6.37
C THR A 60 -1.31 6.86 -5.84
N ILE A 61 -1.41 6.72 -4.51
CA ILE A 61 -1.91 5.51 -3.86
C ILE A 61 -3.39 5.68 -3.53
N THR A 62 -4.21 4.66 -3.80
CA THR A 62 -5.60 4.58 -3.35
C THR A 62 -5.97 3.16 -2.92
N GLY A 63 -7.10 2.98 -2.25
CA GLY A 63 -7.57 1.66 -1.79
C GLY A 63 -7.43 1.49 -0.28
N GLN A 64 -7.07 0.29 0.16
CA GLN A 64 -6.90 -0.01 1.58
C GLN A 64 -5.54 0.50 2.07
N CYS A 65 -5.56 1.54 2.92
CA CYS A 65 -4.38 2.05 3.62
C CYS A 65 -4.65 2.15 5.12
N GLY A 66 -3.61 1.94 5.93
CA GLY A 66 -3.64 2.00 7.38
C GLY A 66 -4.47 0.86 7.96
N VAL A 67 -4.49 -0.29 7.29
CA VAL A 67 -5.32 -1.45 7.63
C VAL A 67 -4.50 -2.58 8.26
N ILE A 68 -3.17 -2.55 8.12
CA ILE A 68 -2.30 -3.56 8.71
C ILE A 68 -1.87 -3.08 10.08
N GLY A 69 -2.55 -3.53 11.13
CA GLY A 69 -2.20 -3.21 12.50
C GLY A 69 -1.65 -4.41 13.27
N ALA A 70 -1.41 -4.18 14.56
CA ALA A 70 -1.01 -5.22 15.50
C ALA A 70 -1.90 -6.49 15.45
N ALA A 71 -3.21 -6.35 15.21
CA ALA A 71 -4.13 -7.50 15.17
C ALA A 71 -3.86 -8.42 13.96
N GLU A 72 -3.61 -7.83 12.79
CA GLU A 72 -3.27 -8.53 11.55
C GLU A 72 -1.88 -9.17 11.65
N LEU A 73 -0.92 -8.47 12.27
CA LEU A 73 0.46 -8.94 12.44
C LEU A 73 0.59 -10.07 13.48
N ASP A 74 -0.19 -10.04 14.56
CA ASP A 74 -0.16 -11.07 15.62
C ASP A 74 -1.09 -12.26 15.32
N GLY A 75 -2.06 -12.09 14.44
CA GLY A 75 -3.04 -13.12 14.11
C GLY A 75 -2.44 -14.26 13.28
N SER A 76 -2.85 -15.51 13.52
CA SER A 76 -2.36 -16.67 12.77
C SER A 76 -3.17 -16.99 11.51
N THR A 77 -4.01 -16.04 11.06
CA THR A 77 -4.89 -16.24 9.89
C THR A 77 -4.27 -15.51 8.71
N PRO A 78 -4.14 -16.15 7.54
CA PRO A 78 -3.67 -15.47 6.35
C PRO A 78 -4.70 -14.42 5.93
N LEU A 79 -4.24 -13.19 5.75
CA LEU A 79 -5.04 -12.04 5.35
C LEU A 79 -4.51 -11.47 4.05
N TRP A 80 -5.36 -10.72 3.35
CA TRP A 80 -4.93 -10.00 2.15
C TRP A 80 -5.53 -8.60 2.10
N PHE A 81 -4.78 -7.70 1.46
CA PHE A 81 -5.14 -6.30 1.27
C PHE A 81 -4.88 -5.89 -0.17
N GLN A 82 -5.67 -4.95 -0.68
CA GLN A 82 -5.54 -4.46 -2.04
C GLN A 82 -5.59 -2.94 -2.12
N GLY A 83 -4.76 -2.40 -3.00
CA GLY A 83 -4.75 -1.00 -3.37
C GLY A 83 -4.34 -0.78 -4.82
N GLN A 84 -4.19 0.49 -5.18
CA GLN A 84 -3.76 0.96 -6.49
C GLN A 84 -2.57 1.89 -6.29
N LEU A 85 -1.62 1.85 -7.23
CA LEU A 85 -0.49 2.76 -7.34
C LEU A 85 -0.42 3.27 -8.79
N ASP A 86 -0.92 4.48 -9.02
CA ASP A 86 -1.03 5.09 -10.35
C ASP A 86 0.09 6.12 -10.57
N PHE A 87 0.91 5.90 -11.58
CA PHE A 87 2.01 6.78 -11.97
C PHE A 87 1.59 7.89 -12.94
N GLY A 88 0.33 7.90 -13.39
CA GLY A 88 -0.17 8.86 -14.35
C GLY A 88 0.59 8.76 -15.67
N GLY A 89 1.13 9.88 -16.16
CA GLY A 89 1.90 9.93 -17.40
C GLY A 89 3.41 10.01 -17.20
N ASP A 90 3.90 9.65 -16.01
CA ASP A 90 5.28 9.84 -15.59
C ASP A 90 5.93 8.50 -15.20
N ARG A 91 7.09 8.18 -15.79
CA ARG A 91 7.70 6.84 -15.76
C ARG A 91 8.88 6.70 -14.79
N TYR A 92 9.04 7.66 -13.88
CA TYR A 92 10.13 7.69 -12.90
C TYR A 92 11.53 7.63 -13.52
N ASP A 93 11.79 8.44 -14.55
CA ASP A 93 13.07 8.45 -15.28
C ASP A 93 13.88 9.74 -15.13
N ASP A 94 13.36 10.77 -14.46
CA ASP A 94 14.09 11.99 -14.14
C ASP A 94 14.77 11.85 -12.76
N PRO A 95 16.11 11.98 -12.66
CA PRO A 95 16.78 12.05 -11.35
C PRO A 95 16.21 13.11 -10.39
N ALA A 96 15.53 14.14 -10.90
CA ALA A 96 14.80 15.13 -10.10
C ALA A 96 13.62 14.54 -9.30
N GLU A 97 13.15 13.34 -9.64
CA GLU A 97 12.06 12.62 -8.98
C GLU A 97 12.55 11.78 -7.79
N ARG A 98 13.87 11.56 -7.63
CA ARG A 98 14.42 10.83 -6.47
C ARG A 98 13.96 11.34 -5.11
N PRO A 99 13.88 12.67 -4.88
CA PRO A 99 13.34 13.21 -3.64
C PRO A 99 11.83 12.99 -3.43
N LEU A 100 11.10 12.46 -4.43
CA LEU A 100 9.69 12.10 -4.32
C LEU A 100 9.47 10.70 -3.74
N LEU A 101 10.52 9.89 -3.61
CA LEU A 101 10.47 8.65 -2.83
C LEU A 101 10.56 8.95 -1.34
N THR A 102 10.04 8.03 -0.53
CA THR A 102 10.35 7.99 0.89
C THR A 102 11.84 7.70 1.12
N PRO A 103 12.40 8.03 2.30
CA PRO A 103 13.77 7.63 2.64
C PRO A 103 14.01 6.13 2.48
N ALA A 104 13.02 5.30 2.84
CA ALA A 104 13.07 3.84 2.69
C ALA A 104 13.13 3.41 1.21
N GLY A 105 12.27 3.97 0.35
CA GLY A 105 12.30 3.66 -1.08
C GLY A 105 13.61 4.10 -1.75
N LEU A 106 14.15 5.25 -1.36
CA LEU A 106 15.43 5.75 -1.86
C LEU A 106 16.61 4.87 -1.42
N GLU A 107 16.58 4.34 -0.20
CA GLU A 107 17.58 3.40 0.32
C GLU A 107 17.56 2.10 -0.49
N VAL A 108 16.38 1.48 -0.68
CA VAL A 108 16.23 0.29 -1.55
C VAL A 108 16.77 0.54 -2.96
N LEU A 109 16.46 1.72 -3.54
CA LEU A 109 16.98 2.09 -4.86
C LEU A 109 18.51 2.22 -4.88
N THR A 110 19.09 2.75 -3.80
CA THR A 110 20.53 3.02 -3.70
C THR A 110 21.34 1.75 -3.46
N ASP A 111 20.82 0.84 -2.64
CA ASP A 111 21.45 -0.44 -2.34
C ASP A 111 21.39 -1.39 -3.53
N GLY A 112 20.32 -1.30 -4.32
CA GLY A 112 19.99 -2.24 -5.37
C GLY A 112 19.58 -3.61 -4.80
N ASN A 113 19.36 -4.58 -5.69
CA ASN A 113 19.00 -5.95 -5.30
C ASN A 113 20.22 -6.89 -5.29
N ALA A 114 20.06 -8.12 -4.83
CA ALA A 114 21.07 -9.18 -4.87
C ALA A 114 21.24 -9.79 -6.29
N GLY A 115 20.77 -9.08 -7.31
CA GLY A 115 20.80 -9.44 -8.73
C GLY A 115 19.41 -9.59 -9.35
N GLY A 116 19.31 -9.34 -10.65
CA GLY A 116 18.06 -9.45 -11.42
C GLY A 116 17.42 -8.08 -11.72
N SER A 117 16.22 -8.10 -12.32
CA SER A 117 15.53 -6.92 -12.86
C SER A 117 14.32 -6.48 -12.01
N SER A 118 14.46 -6.52 -10.69
CA SER A 118 13.37 -6.26 -9.73
C SER A 118 13.53 -4.99 -8.89
N VAL A 119 14.63 -4.23 -9.04
CA VAL A 119 14.92 -3.05 -8.19
C VAL A 119 13.71 -2.11 -8.10
N TYR A 120 13.10 -1.72 -9.22
CA TYR A 120 11.92 -0.85 -9.17
C TYR A 120 10.68 -1.51 -8.57
N SER A 121 10.52 -2.83 -8.71
CA SER A 121 9.44 -3.54 -8.03
C SER A 121 9.62 -3.48 -6.52
N GLU A 122 10.84 -3.62 -6.03
CA GLU A 122 11.17 -3.56 -4.60
C GLU A 122 10.99 -2.13 -4.06
N VAL A 123 11.49 -1.14 -4.79
CA VAL A 123 11.31 0.29 -4.46
C VAL A 123 9.83 0.62 -4.34
N PHE A 124 9.00 0.27 -5.32
CA PHE A 124 7.60 0.66 -5.30
C PHE A 124 6.71 -0.21 -4.41
N ALA A 125 7.13 -1.44 -4.09
CA ALA A 125 6.54 -2.19 -2.98
C ALA A 125 6.86 -1.52 -1.62
N MET A 126 8.10 -1.06 -1.41
CA MET A 126 8.48 -0.32 -0.22
C MET A 126 7.74 1.04 -0.14
N GLU A 127 7.60 1.77 -1.25
CA GLU A 127 6.83 3.01 -1.30
C GLU A 127 5.38 2.78 -0.90
N TRP A 128 4.75 1.71 -1.41
CA TRP A 128 3.40 1.36 -1.01
C TRP A 128 3.33 1.13 0.50
N LEU A 129 4.20 0.27 1.06
CA LEU A 129 4.19 -0.07 2.48
C LEU A 129 4.49 1.15 3.39
N ALA A 130 5.48 1.96 3.03
CA ALA A 130 5.85 3.14 3.80
C ALA A 130 4.75 4.20 3.79
N ARG A 131 4.15 4.45 2.62
CA ARG A 131 3.17 5.54 2.48
C ARG A 131 1.78 5.12 2.93
N CYS A 132 1.39 3.88 2.69
CA CYS A 132 0.04 3.38 2.96
C CYS A 132 -0.07 2.76 4.35
N GLU A 133 0.98 2.14 4.88
CA GLU A 133 0.96 1.44 6.18
C GLU A 133 2.01 1.95 7.18
N LEU A 134 2.68 3.06 6.87
CA LEU A 134 3.70 3.68 7.72
C LEU A 134 4.87 2.74 8.06
N ALA A 135 5.14 1.76 7.20
CA ALA A 135 6.26 0.85 7.36
C ALA A 135 7.59 1.60 7.27
N SER A 136 8.57 1.20 8.08
CA SER A 136 9.95 1.67 7.96
C SER A 136 10.85 0.55 7.47
N LEU A 137 11.85 0.86 6.65
CA LEU A 137 12.86 -0.10 6.25
C LEU A 137 13.77 -0.40 7.44
N VAL A 138 13.95 -1.68 7.73
CA VAL A 138 14.96 -2.16 8.69
C VAL A 138 16.24 -2.50 7.95
N LYS A 139 16.11 -3.23 6.83
CA LYS A 139 17.21 -3.69 5.97
C LYS A 139 16.74 -4.00 4.55
N SER A 140 17.57 -3.73 3.55
CA SER A 140 17.40 -4.19 2.16
C SER A 140 17.87 -5.64 1.95
N GLU A 141 17.57 -6.25 0.80
CA GLU A 141 17.90 -7.66 0.48
C GLU A 141 19.37 -8.02 0.77
N ASN A 142 20.29 -7.11 0.45
CA ASN A 142 21.73 -7.34 0.58
C ASN A 142 22.25 -7.20 2.03
N GLU A 143 21.44 -6.66 2.93
CA GLU A 143 21.82 -6.37 4.32
C GLU A 143 21.28 -7.38 5.32
N VAL A 144 20.21 -8.11 4.95
CA VAL A 144 19.63 -9.18 5.79
C VAL A 144 20.63 -10.32 5.90
N VAL A 145 20.91 -10.72 7.14
CA VAL A 145 21.89 -11.76 7.45
C VAL A 145 21.19 -13.10 7.65
N TYR A 146 21.73 -14.12 6.98
CA TYR A 146 21.29 -15.50 7.06
C TYR A 146 22.40 -16.38 7.62
N ASP A 147 22.02 -17.39 8.41
CA ASP A 147 22.97 -18.35 9.00
C ASP A 147 23.50 -19.33 7.93
N ASP A 148 22.72 -19.60 6.88
CA ASP A 148 23.12 -20.39 5.72
C ASP A 148 23.46 -19.46 4.53
N PRO A 149 24.69 -19.51 3.97
CA PRO A 149 25.06 -18.71 2.81
C PRO A 149 24.28 -19.07 1.53
N MET A 150 23.63 -20.24 1.49
CA MET A 150 22.77 -20.69 0.38
C MET A 150 21.29 -20.44 0.66
N ALA A 151 20.97 -19.65 1.68
CA ALA A 151 19.60 -19.38 2.08
C ALA A 151 18.78 -18.70 0.99
N LYS A 152 17.47 -18.95 1.02
CA LYS A 152 16.52 -18.11 0.29
C LYS A 152 16.46 -16.74 0.95
N LYS A 153 16.34 -15.71 0.12
CA LYS A 153 16.37 -14.32 0.55
C LYS A 153 14.99 -13.68 0.42
N ILE A 154 14.71 -12.77 1.34
CA ILE A 154 13.60 -11.83 1.22
C ILE A 154 14.11 -10.57 0.53
N ASP A 155 13.21 -9.80 -0.07
CA ASP A 155 13.59 -8.61 -0.81
C ASP A 155 13.79 -7.41 0.12
N ILE A 156 12.95 -7.27 1.16
CA ILE A 156 13.10 -6.22 2.20
C ILE A 156 12.65 -6.72 3.57
N LEU A 157 13.33 -6.24 4.62
CA LEU A 157 12.89 -6.39 6.01
C LEU A 157 12.36 -5.04 6.49
N VAL A 158 11.09 -5.03 6.91
CA VAL A 158 10.43 -3.79 7.37
C VAL A 158 10.01 -3.91 8.82
N GLU A 159 9.82 -2.76 9.47
CA GLU A 159 9.14 -2.64 10.75
C GLU A 159 7.77 -2.00 10.54
N LEU A 160 6.73 -2.67 11.04
CA LEU A 160 5.34 -2.24 10.97
C LEU A 160 4.72 -2.48 12.35
N ASP A 161 4.17 -1.44 12.97
CA ASP A 161 3.67 -1.47 14.37
C ASP A 161 4.69 -2.10 15.37
N GLY A 162 5.98 -1.77 15.21
CA GLY A 162 7.05 -2.26 16.07
C GLY A 162 7.40 -3.74 15.90
N ARG A 163 6.93 -4.38 14.82
CA ARG A 163 7.24 -5.79 14.48
C ARG A 163 8.05 -5.86 13.21
N LYS A 164 9.09 -6.68 13.23
CA LYS A 164 9.84 -7.05 12.03
C LYS A 164 8.98 -7.97 11.15
N VAL A 165 8.85 -7.60 9.89
CA VAL A 165 8.11 -8.35 8.86
C VAL A 165 9.07 -8.64 7.70
N GLY A 166 9.27 -9.92 7.38
CA GLY A 166 10.03 -10.32 6.21
C GLY A 166 9.15 -10.25 4.96
N VAL A 167 9.54 -9.47 3.96
CA VAL A 167 8.73 -9.22 2.76
C VAL A 167 9.43 -9.78 1.53
N SER A 168 8.74 -10.63 0.79
CA SER A 168 9.12 -10.89 -0.60
C SER A 168 8.23 -10.12 -1.56
N VAL A 169 8.83 -9.60 -2.63
CA VAL A 169 8.19 -8.87 -3.70
C VAL A 169 8.07 -9.76 -4.93
N THR A 170 6.95 -9.65 -5.62
CA THR A 170 6.76 -10.31 -6.91
C THR A 170 5.87 -9.49 -7.83
N ARG A 171 5.98 -9.76 -9.12
CA ARG A 171 5.14 -9.14 -10.16
C ARG A 171 4.09 -10.14 -10.64
N ALA A 172 2.81 -9.79 -10.52
CA ALA A 172 1.73 -10.50 -11.17
C ALA A 172 1.56 -9.93 -12.59
N MET A 173 2.28 -10.52 -13.54
CA MET A 173 2.34 -10.07 -14.93
C MET A 173 2.45 -11.25 -15.91
N THR A 174 2.14 -11.00 -17.18
CA THR A 174 2.41 -11.93 -18.30
C THR A 174 3.24 -11.21 -19.37
N PHE A 175 4.25 -11.90 -19.93
CA PHE A 175 5.00 -11.39 -21.08
C PHE A 175 4.61 -12.16 -22.36
N PRO A 176 4.43 -11.48 -23.52
CA PRO A 176 4.48 -10.02 -23.70
C PRO A 176 3.38 -9.29 -22.92
N LEU A 177 3.64 -8.04 -22.53
CA LEU A 177 2.68 -7.22 -21.78
C LEU A 177 1.35 -7.08 -22.55
N GLY A 178 0.25 -6.96 -21.81
CA GLY A 178 -1.11 -6.96 -22.36
C GLY A 178 -1.67 -8.34 -22.73
N GLN A 179 -0.93 -9.42 -22.47
CA GLN A 179 -1.49 -10.77 -22.53
C GLN A 179 -2.21 -11.13 -21.22
N PRO A 180 -3.32 -11.90 -21.27
CA PRO A 180 -4.05 -12.26 -20.06
C PRO A 180 -3.24 -13.13 -19.10
N TYR A 181 -3.27 -12.78 -17.82
CA TYR A 181 -2.65 -13.59 -16.78
C TYR A 181 -3.41 -14.89 -16.55
N GLN A 182 -2.69 -16.01 -16.54
CA GLN A 182 -3.28 -17.33 -16.41
C GLN A 182 -3.31 -17.78 -14.94
N PRO A 183 -4.44 -18.31 -14.43
CA PRO A 183 -4.53 -18.80 -13.05
C PRO A 183 -3.44 -19.80 -12.67
N ALA A 184 -3.12 -20.75 -13.56
CA ALA A 184 -2.06 -21.73 -13.30
C ALA A 184 -0.68 -21.07 -13.12
N ALA A 185 -0.37 -20.02 -13.88
CA ALA A 185 0.88 -19.29 -13.75
C ALA A 185 0.95 -18.52 -12.43
N ALA A 186 -0.18 -17.94 -11.99
CA ALA A 186 -0.29 -17.27 -10.70
C ALA A 186 -0.13 -18.25 -9.52
N THR A 187 -0.79 -19.42 -9.59
CA THR A 187 -0.63 -20.48 -8.57
C THR A 187 0.84 -20.92 -8.46
N THR A 188 1.48 -21.27 -9.58
CA THR A 188 2.90 -21.67 -9.57
C THR A 188 3.81 -20.56 -9.06
N LEU A 189 3.51 -19.29 -9.38
CA LEU A 189 4.28 -18.16 -8.87
C LEU A 189 4.18 -18.06 -7.34
N PHE A 190 2.96 -18.16 -6.79
CA PHE A 190 2.72 -18.01 -5.37
C PHE A 190 3.25 -19.19 -4.56
N GLU A 191 3.05 -20.43 -5.00
CA GLU A 191 3.62 -21.63 -4.36
C GLU A 191 5.14 -21.47 -4.21
N ARG A 192 5.84 -21.14 -5.31
CA ARG A 192 7.29 -20.93 -5.27
C ARG A 192 7.70 -19.80 -4.33
N LYS A 193 7.00 -18.67 -4.36
CA LYS A 193 7.35 -17.49 -3.56
C LYS A 193 7.11 -17.73 -2.07
N LEU A 194 6.03 -18.42 -1.71
CA LEU A 194 5.72 -18.76 -0.32
C LEU A 194 6.67 -19.82 0.22
N ASP A 195 7.01 -20.83 -0.58
CA ASP A 195 8.04 -21.83 -0.21
C ASP A 195 9.40 -21.16 0.07
N ASP A 196 9.83 -20.25 -0.80
CA ASP A 196 11.09 -19.52 -0.63
C ASP A 196 11.06 -18.63 0.63
N LEU A 197 9.93 -17.98 0.91
CA LEU A 197 9.75 -17.11 2.09
C LEU A 197 9.74 -17.91 3.41
N GLN A 198 9.10 -19.08 3.42
CA GLN A 198 9.13 -20.00 4.55
C GLN A 198 10.55 -20.52 4.82
N LEU A 199 11.30 -20.89 3.77
CA LEU A 199 12.69 -21.30 3.90
C LEU A 199 13.57 -20.17 4.45
N ALA A 200 13.44 -18.95 3.91
CA ALA A 200 14.15 -17.77 4.40
C ALA A 200 13.90 -17.52 5.90
N THR A 201 12.67 -17.70 6.35
CA THR A 201 12.26 -17.53 7.76
C THR A 201 12.98 -18.51 8.70
N THR A 202 13.25 -19.73 8.23
CA THR A 202 13.96 -20.73 9.05
C THR A 202 15.48 -20.51 9.09
N GLN A 203 16.02 -19.75 8.13
CA GLN A 203 17.46 -19.61 7.89
C GLN A 203 18.02 -18.22 8.27
N VAL A 204 17.15 -17.24 8.53
CA VAL A 204 17.55 -15.89 8.95
C VAL A 204 18.25 -15.92 10.32
N SER A 205 19.35 -15.16 10.42
CA SER A 205 20.10 -15.01 11.65
C SER A 205 19.27 -14.33 12.75
N ALA A 206 19.61 -14.62 14.01
CA ALA A 206 18.85 -14.16 15.17
C ALA A 206 18.63 -12.63 15.23
N GLY A 207 19.57 -11.82 14.74
CA GLY A 207 19.47 -10.35 14.76
C GLY A 207 18.42 -9.77 13.79
N ASP A 208 18.17 -10.47 12.68
CA ASP A 208 17.28 -10.01 11.61
C ASP A 208 15.97 -10.81 11.55
N ARG A 209 15.77 -11.71 12.51
CA ARG A 209 14.59 -12.56 12.60
C ARG A 209 13.31 -11.72 12.66
N TRP A 210 12.39 -12.01 11.75
CA TRP A 210 11.01 -11.51 11.76
C TRP A 210 10.06 -12.51 12.41
N SER A 211 8.91 -12.01 12.85
CA SER A 211 7.82 -12.83 13.38
C SER A 211 6.65 -12.97 12.41
N LYS A 212 6.65 -12.19 11.33
CA LYS A 212 5.59 -12.19 10.31
C LYS A 212 6.17 -12.15 8.90
N GLN A 213 5.49 -12.81 7.99
CA GLN A 213 5.84 -12.86 6.58
C GLN A 213 4.82 -12.10 5.74
N MET A 214 5.29 -11.47 4.67
CA MET A 214 4.43 -10.80 3.71
C MET A 214 4.88 -11.09 2.28
N LEU A 215 3.92 -11.33 1.40
CA LEU A 215 4.13 -11.30 -0.05
C LEU A 215 3.51 -10.00 -0.60
N ALA A 216 4.35 -9.10 -1.09
CA ALA A 216 3.94 -7.89 -1.77
C ALA A 216 3.90 -8.14 -3.29
N VAL A 217 2.74 -7.93 -3.90
CA VAL A 217 2.50 -8.21 -5.31
C VAL A 217 2.20 -6.90 -6.03
N LEU A 218 3.00 -6.59 -7.05
CA LEU A 218 2.68 -5.55 -8.02
C LEU A 218 1.96 -6.20 -9.20
N ALA A 219 0.68 -5.89 -9.38
CA ALA A 219 -0.15 -6.44 -10.43
C ALA A 219 -0.25 -5.44 -11.60
N TYR A 220 -0.01 -5.92 -12.82
CA TYR A 220 0.07 -5.07 -14.01
C TYR A 220 -1.24 -4.33 -14.34
N ASP A 221 -2.38 -4.96 -14.04
CA ASP A 221 -3.71 -4.36 -14.17
C ASP A 221 -4.70 -5.09 -13.24
N ASP A 222 -5.96 -4.64 -13.26
CA ASP A 222 -7.03 -5.25 -12.45
C ASP A 222 -7.24 -6.74 -12.79
N GLN A 223 -7.10 -7.14 -14.05
CA GLN A 223 -7.25 -8.54 -14.47
C GLN A 223 -6.14 -9.42 -13.85
N HIS A 224 -4.92 -8.90 -13.78
CA HIS A 224 -3.80 -9.59 -13.14
C HIS A 224 -3.99 -9.69 -11.63
N ALA A 225 -4.50 -8.64 -10.97
CA ALA A 225 -4.82 -8.70 -9.54
C ALA A 225 -5.96 -9.67 -9.24
N GLU A 226 -7.02 -9.70 -10.04
CA GLU A 226 -8.10 -10.68 -9.90
C GLU A 226 -7.58 -12.11 -9.97
N VAL A 227 -6.70 -12.40 -10.94
CA VAL A 227 -6.10 -13.74 -11.08
C VAL A 227 -5.15 -14.06 -9.93
N ALA A 228 -4.37 -13.09 -9.46
CA ALA A 228 -3.52 -13.25 -8.28
C ALA A 228 -4.35 -13.59 -7.03
N MET A 229 -5.45 -12.88 -6.80
CA MET A 229 -6.36 -13.12 -5.68
C MET A 229 -7.09 -14.47 -5.79
N GLN A 230 -7.47 -14.88 -7.01
CA GLN A 230 -8.03 -16.22 -7.25
C GLN A 230 -7.02 -17.32 -6.93
N ALA A 231 -5.76 -17.15 -7.35
CA ALA A 231 -4.69 -18.09 -7.03
C ALA A 231 -4.48 -18.19 -5.51
N TRP A 232 -4.36 -17.05 -4.81
CA TRP A 232 -4.25 -17.01 -3.35
C TRP A 232 -5.39 -17.75 -2.64
N ALA A 233 -6.64 -17.49 -3.04
CA ALA A 233 -7.80 -18.14 -2.45
C ALA A 233 -7.83 -19.65 -2.68
N GLY A 234 -7.23 -20.12 -3.79
CA GLY A 234 -7.11 -21.52 -4.16
C GLY A 234 -5.99 -22.28 -3.44
N LEU A 235 -5.02 -21.59 -2.84
CA LEU A 235 -3.94 -22.23 -2.08
C LEU A 235 -4.46 -22.88 -0.80
N ASP A 236 -3.85 -24.00 -0.42
CA ASP A 236 -4.14 -24.61 0.87
C ASP A 236 -3.64 -23.74 2.04
N ALA A 237 -4.08 -24.09 3.24
CA ALA A 237 -3.74 -23.33 4.44
C ALA A 237 -2.26 -23.48 4.85
N GLN A 238 -1.60 -24.58 4.47
CA GLN A 238 -0.19 -24.81 4.82
C GLN A 238 0.74 -23.93 3.97
N THR A 239 0.40 -23.76 2.69
CA THR A 239 1.15 -22.92 1.76
C THR A 239 1.02 -21.44 2.14
N ARG A 240 -0.18 -21.00 2.53
CA ARG A 240 -0.41 -19.62 2.98
C ARG A 240 0.15 -19.35 4.37
N ASP A 241 0.10 -20.34 5.26
CA ASP A 241 0.42 -20.22 6.68
C ASP A 241 -0.27 -18.98 7.29
N ASP A 242 0.45 -18.14 8.04
CA ASP A 242 -0.03 -16.85 8.56
C ASP A 242 0.47 -15.65 7.73
N THR A 243 0.87 -15.88 6.48
CA THR A 243 1.44 -14.86 5.59
C THR A 243 0.40 -13.81 5.22
N LEU A 244 0.82 -12.54 5.23
CA LEU A 244 0.03 -11.43 4.69
C LEU A 244 0.26 -11.30 3.19
N LEU A 245 -0.80 -11.09 2.42
CA LEU A 245 -0.72 -10.75 1.00
C LEU A 245 -1.09 -9.28 0.81
N VAL A 246 -0.22 -8.51 0.15
CA VAL A 246 -0.56 -7.15 -0.31
C VAL A 246 -0.54 -7.16 -1.83
N VAL A 247 -1.63 -6.71 -2.45
CA VAL A 247 -1.73 -6.60 -3.92
C VAL A 247 -1.94 -5.13 -4.29
N ALA A 248 -0.90 -4.51 -4.85
CA ALA A 248 -1.00 -3.18 -5.43
C ALA A 248 -1.12 -3.33 -6.95
N VAL A 249 -2.25 -2.91 -7.51
CA VAL A 249 -2.38 -2.77 -8.96
C VAL A 249 -1.64 -1.52 -9.38
N THR A 250 -0.75 -1.64 -10.36
CA THR A 250 -0.04 -0.50 -10.94
C THR A 250 -0.83 0.05 -12.13
N GLY A 251 -0.69 1.35 -12.39
CA GLY A 251 -1.32 1.99 -13.53
C GLY A 251 -0.56 3.23 -13.99
N GLY A 252 -0.96 3.78 -15.13
CA GLY A 252 -0.25 4.89 -15.77
C GLY A 252 0.94 4.43 -16.61
N ASP A 253 2.05 5.18 -16.60
CA ASP A 253 3.31 4.77 -17.23
C ASP A 253 4.16 3.92 -16.27
N ASP A 254 3.68 2.71 -15.99
CA ASP A 254 4.23 1.78 -15.00
C ASP A 254 5.20 0.74 -15.60
N THR A 255 5.49 0.84 -16.90
CA THR A 255 6.22 -0.19 -17.64
C THR A 255 7.60 -0.49 -17.05
N PHE A 256 8.27 0.53 -16.51
CA PHE A 256 9.58 0.44 -15.88
C PHE A 256 9.62 -0.55 -14.69
N ILE A 257 8.49 -0.77 -14.00
CA ILE A 257 8.39 -1.79 -12.93
C ILE A 257 8.62 -3.20 -13.48
N TYR A 258 8.20 -3.44 -14.71
CA TYR A 258 8.15 -4.77 -15.34
C TYR A 258 9.30 -5.02 -16.32
N THR A 259 9.85 -3.97 -16.92
CA THR A 259 10.79 -4.09 -18.05
C THR A 259 12.19 -3.60 -17.77
N ASP A 260 12.41 -2.73 -16.78
CA ASP A 260 13.74 -2.18 -16.55
C ASP A 260 14.61 -3.24 -15.85
N MET A 261 15.71 -3.57 -16.54
CA MET A 261 16.68 -4.61 -16.17
C MET A 261 18.01 -4.03 -15.76
#